data_AF-A0A538BEG5-F1
#
_entry.id   AF-A0A538BEG5-F1
#
_cell.length_a   1.000
_cell.length_b   1.000
_cell.length_c   1.000
_cell.angle_alpha   90.00
_cell.angle_beta   90.00
_cell.angle_gamma   90.00
#
_symmetry.space_group_name_H-M   'P 1'
#
loop_
_entity.id
_entity.type
_entity.pdbx_description
1 polymer ?
#
loop_
_entity_poly.entity_id
_entity_poly.type
_entity_poly.pdbx_seq_one_letter_code
_entity_poly.pdbx_strand_id
1 'polypeptide(L)'
;MAGWRGRSGGAGTTSVRSRSHRRRTPRPPRRAARRGEAWGRSLRVATTLKAQLREEITSALRSSDKVRLGALRMLSAAVTNREKEVLHELSDDEVREVAGKEVKKHAESIEAFEKAGRHELADKERAEREAVSGYAPTQLTEEQVDALIDEAFAETGASGPGDFGAVMGAVMGRARGQVDGTTVQRKVKERLG
;
A
#
# COMPACT_ATOMS: atom_id res chain seq x y z
N MET A 1 -76.88 -14.46 4.42
CA MET A 1 -77.77 -15.62 4.60
C MET A 1 -77.08 -16.83 3.99
N ALA A 2 -77.04 -17.94 4.76
CA ALA A 2 -76.78 -19.35 4.39
C ALA A 2 -75.56 -19.64 3.48
N GLY A 3 -74.53 -20.40 3.86
CA GLY A 3 -74.44 -21.47 4.85
C GLY A 3 -74.66 -22.83 4.20
N TRP A 4 -73.59 -23.62 3.99
CA TRP A 4 -73.65 -25.08 4.09
C TRP A 4 -72.28 -25.72 4.32
N ARG A 5 -72.29 -26.71 5.22
CA ARG A 5 -71.17 -27.51 5.75
C ARG A 5 -71.19 -28.90 5.11
N GLY A 6 -70.04 -29.59 5.18
CA GLY A 6 -69.93 -31.06 5.19
C GLY A 6 -68.48 -31.48 4.92
N ARG A 7 -67.65 -31.79 5.94
CA ARG A 7 -67.48 -33.11 6.64
C ARG A 7 -67.10 -34.20 5.63
N SER A 8 -65.91 -34.81 5.63
CA SER A 8 -65.26 -35.82 6.52
C SER A 8 -63.99 -36.27 5.74
N GLY A 9 -62.91 -36.87 6.25
CA GLY A 9 -62.56 -37.64 7.44
C GLY A 9 -61.44 -38.63 7.04
N GLY A 10 -60.58 -39.01 7.99
CA GLY A 10 -59.61 -40.13 7.88
C GLY A 10 -58.37 -39.86 7.00
N ALA A 11 -57.22 -40.49 7.18
CA ALA A 11 -56.76 -41.46 8.15
C ALA A 11 -55.21 -41.45 8.10
N GLY A 12 -54.58 -41.86 9.19
CA GLY A 12 -53.13 -41.83 9.36
C GLY A 12 -52.36 -42.67 8.35
N THR A 13 -51.15 -42.22 8.03
CA THR A 13 -50.15 -43.02 7.34
C THR A 13 -48.90 -43.11 8.21
N THR A 14 -48.78 -44.22 8.92
CA THR A 14 -47.58 -44.64 9.63
C THR A 14 -46.51 -45.01 8.60
N SER A 15 -45.58 -44.11 8.33
CA SER A 15 -44.41 -44.38 7.51
C SER A 15 -43.37 -45.17 8.32
N VAL A 16 -43.32 -46.48 8.09
CA VAL A 16 -42.25 -47.36 8.57
C VAL A 16 -40.97 -47.03 7.77
N ARG A 17 -40.06 -46.24 8.36
CA ARG A 17 -38.71 -46.05 7.81
C ARG A 17 -37.88 -47.32 8.02
N SER A 18 -37.58 -48.00 6.92
CA SER A 18 -36.64 -49.10 6.84
C SER A 18 -35.23 -48.67 7.28
N ARG A 19 -34.68 -49.35 8.29
CA ARG A 19 -33.29 -49.21 8.74
C ARG A 19 -32.36 -49.90 7.74
N SER A 20 -31.81 -49.13 6.80
CA SER A 20 -30.69 -49.60 5.98
C SER A 20 -29.42 -49.70 6.84
N HIS A 21 -28.96 -50.94 7.00
CA HIS A 21 -27.68 -51.27 7.64
C HIS A 21 -26.52 -50.68 6.81
N ARG A 22 -25.98 -49.53 7.23
CA ARG A 22 -24.66 -49.09 6.73
C ARG A 22 -23.61 -49.99 7.36
N ARG A 23 -23.09 -50.94 6.58
CA ARG A 23 -21.88 -51.70 6.89
C ARG A 23 -20.75 -50.69 7.12
N ARG A 24 -20.30 -50.56 8.37
CA ARG A 24 -19.11 -49.76 8.73
C ARG A 24 -17.89 -50.48 8.17
N THR A 25 -17.26 -49.92 7.15
CA THR A 25 -15.94 -50.39 6.73
C THR A 25 -14.91 -50.05 7.82
N PRO A 26 -13.92 -50.91 8.10
CA PRO A 26 -12.90 -50.62 9.10
C PRO A 26 -12.05 -49.43 8.63
N ARG A 27 -11.82 -48.46 9.53
CA ARG A 27 -10.86 -47.38 9.30
C ARG A 27 -9.45 -47.99 9.24
N PRO A 28 -8.62 -47.66 8.23
CA PRO A 28 -7.23 -48.09 8.23
C PRO A 28 -6.48 -47.45 9.42
N PRO A 29 -5.44 -48.12 9.96
CA PRO A 29 -4.68 -47.58 11.08
C PRO A 29 -4.01 -46.26 10.67
N ARG A 30 -4.05 -45.28 11.58
CA ARG A 30 -3.32 -44.02 11.45
C ARG A 30 -1.83 -44.35 11.32
N ARG A 31 -1.26 -44.23 10.12
CA ARG A 31 0.19 -44.21 9.94
C ARG A 31 0.74 -43.07 10.80
N ALA A 32 1.45 -43.44 11.87
CA ALA A 32 2.26 -42.51 12.62
C ALA A 32 3.30 -41.92 11.65
N ALA A 33 3.10 -40.66 11.27
CA ALA A 33 4.04 -39.94 10.45
C ALA A 33 5.28 -39.64 11.30
N ARG A 34 6.24 -40.58 11.30
CA ARG A 34 7.65 -40.21 11.43
C ARG A 34 8.01 -39.45 10.17
N ARG A 35 8.14 -38.14 10.30
CA ARG A 35 9.08 -37.30 9.56
C ARG A 35 9.21 -36.00 10.35
N GLY A 36 10.15 -36.01 11.29
CA GLY A 36 10.95 -34.81 11.53
C GLY A 36 11.67 -34.43 10.24
N GLU A 37 12.19 -33.20 10.21
CA GLU A 37 12.93 -32.62 9.08
C GLU A 37 12.05 -32.06 7.96
N ALA A 38 11.44 -30.88 8.20
CA ALA A 38 11.26 -29.81 7.20
C ALA A 38 10.50 -28.57 7.75
N TRP A 39 10.81 -28.11 8.97
CA TRP A 39 10.39 -26.77 9.43
C TRP A 39 11.56 -25.76 9.43
N GLY A 40 12.60 -26.07 8.64
CA GLY A 40 13.80 -25.27 8.47
C GLY A 40 13.95 -24.71 7.05
N ARG A 41 12.84 -24.33 6.40
CA ARG A 41 12.91 -23.37 5.30
C ARG A 41 12.34 -22.06 5.80
N SER A 42 13.19 -21.29 6.45
CA SER A 42 13.16 -19.84 6.29
C SER A 42 13.30 -19.58 4.80
N LEU A 43 12.18 -19.62 4.07
CA LEU A 43 12.05 -18.72 2.94
C LEU A 43 12.13 -17.34 3.59
N ARG A 44 13.33 -16.75 3.60
CA ARG A 44 13.40 -15.31 3.40
C ARG A 44 12.67 -15.08 2.09
N VAL A 45 11.37 -14.81 2.19
CA VAL A 45 10.56 -14.33 1.08
C VAL A 45 11.39 -13.20 0.47
N ALA A 46 11.61 -13.25 -0.84
CA ALA A 46 12.34 -12.22 -1.56
C ALA A 46 11.87 -10.86 -1.03
N THR A 47 12.77 -10.11 -0.39
CA THR A 47 12.49 -8.91 0.40
C THR A 47 12.13 -7.75 -0.53
N THR A 48 10.99 -7.84 -1.20
CA THR A 48 10.40 -6.72 -1.92
C THR A 48 9.81 -5.74 -0.92
N LEU A 49 9.82 -4.46 -1.25
CA LEU A 49 9.34 -3.41 -0.38
C LEU A 49 7.85 -3.58 -0.03
N LYS A 50 7.07 -4.15 -0.95
CA LYS A 50 5.65 -4.50 -0.71
C LYS A 50 5.47 -5.66 0.26
N ALA A 51 6.35 -6.67 0.23
CA ALA A 51 6.32 -7.74 1.21
C ALA A 51 6.62 -7.19 2.61
N GLN A 52 7.64 -6.34 2.73
CA GLN A 52 7.99 -5.65 3.97
C GLN A 52 6.84 -4.79 4.49
N LEU A 53 6.18 -4.01 3.63
CA LEU A 53 5.02 -3.20 4.00
C LEU A 53 3.87 -4.05 4.59
N ARG A 54 3.58 -5.22 4.00
CA ARG A 54 2.54 -6.14 4.51
C ARG A 54 2.92 -6.74 5.87
N GLU A 55 4.19 -7.09 6.06
CA GLU A 55 4.70 -7.58 7.34
C GLU A 55 4.60 -6.51 8.44
N GLU A 56 4.96 -5.27 8.13
CA GLU A 56 4.89 -4.16 9.07
C GLU A 56 3.45 -3.77 9.43
N ILE A 57 2.51 -3.85 8.49
CA ILE A 57 1.06 -3.72 8.79
C ILE A 57 0.63 -4.80 9.79
N THR A 58 1.10 -6.03 9.61
CA THR A 58 0.78 -7.14 10.53
C THR A 58 1.43 -6.93 11.90
N SER A 59 2.66 -6.42 11.93
CA SER A 59 3.38 -6.06 13.15
C SER A 59 2.65 -4.96 13.93
N ALA A 60 2.28 -3.86 13.26
CA ALA A 60 1.53 -2.75 13.85
C ALA A 60 0.16 -3.18 14.38
N LEU A 61 -0.50 -4.11 13.69
CA LEU A 61 -1.75 -4.70 14.18
C LEU A 61 -1.56 -5.47 15.49
N ARG A 62 -0.47 -6.22 15.64
CA ARG A 62 -0.16 -6.99 16.85
C ARG A 62 0.26 -6.09 18.01
N SER A 63 1.03 -5.04 17.75
CA SER A 63 1.44 -4.07 18.77
C SER A 63 0.35 -3.06 19.15
N SER A 64 -0.81 -3.08 18.45
CA SER A 64 -1.90 -2.11 18.62
C SER A 64 -1.48 -0.65 18.40
N ASP A 65 -0.44 -0.42 17.60
CA ASP A 65 0.00 0.91 17.20
C ASP A 65 -0.94 1.46 16.12
N LYS A 66 -1.99 2.17 16.56
CA LYS A 66 -3.07 2.63 15.69
C LYS A 66 -2.60 3.65 14.65
N VAL A 67 -1.67 4.53 15.02
CA VAL A 67 -1.17 5.59 14.14
C VAL A 67 -0.35 4.97 13.03
N ARG A 68 0.64 4.15 13.39
CA ARG A 68 1.46 3.43 12.42
C ARG A 68 0.63 2.52 11.52
N LEU A 69 -0.33 1.78 12.10
CA LEU A 69 -1.22 0.90 11.33
C LEU A 69 -2.05 1.67 10.30
N GLY A 70 -2.57 2.85 10.67
CA GLY A 70 -3.32 3.72 9.78
C GLY A 70 -2.45 4.19 8.61
N ALA A 71 -1.29 4.76 8.92
CA ALA A 71 -0.35 5.27 7.93
C ALA A 71 0.11 4.19 6.93
N LEU A 72 0.52 3.01 7.43
CA LEU A 72 0.97 1.91 6.58
C LEU A 72 -0.14 1.34 5.69
N ARG A 73 -1.39 1.29 6.18
CA ARG A 73 -2.53 0.88 5.35
C ARG A 73 -2.83 1.90 4.25
N MET A 74 -2.70 3.19 4.56
CA MET A 74 -2.88 4.23 3.55
C MET A 74 -1.78 4.16 2.48
N LEU A 75 -0.53 3.96 2.88
CA LEU A 75 0.57 3.73 1.93
C LEU A 75 0.31 2.49 1.06
N SER A 76 -0.12 1.37 1.64
CA SER A 76 -0.46 0.17 0.87
C SER A 76 -1.60 0.41 -0.12
N ALA A 77 -2.61 1.21 0.25
CA ALA A 77 -3.70 1.57 -0.64
C ALA A 77 -3.20 2.48 -1.79
N ALA A 78 -2.33 3.44 -1.49
CA ALA A 78 -1.71 4.31 -2.50
C ALA A 78 -0.89 3.49 -3.52
N VAL A 79 -0.11 2.51 -3.06
CA VAL A 79 0.63 1.57 -3.92
C VAL A 79 -0.34 0.82 -4.85
N THR A 80 -1.38 0.19 -4.29
CA THR A 80 -2.36 -0.55 -5.09
C THR A 80 -3.14 0.33 -6.06
N ASN A 81 -3.46 1.57 -5.68
CA ASN A 81 -4.09 2.52 -6.59
C ASN A 81 -3.16 2.87 -7.75
N ARG A 82 -1.88 3.09 -7.45
CA ARG A 82 -0.88 3.36 -8.49
C ARG A 82 -0.72 2.18 -9.45
N GLU A 83 -0.68 0.95 -8.96
CA GLU A 83 -0.66 -0.27 -9.80
C GLU A 83 -1.85 -0.32 -10.77
N LYS A 84 -3.04 0.09 -10.32
CA LYS A 84 -4.24 0.17 -11.18
C LYS A 84 -4.14 1.27 -12.23
N GLU A 85 -3.52 2.40 -11.90
CA GLU A 85 -3.30 3.49 -12.87
C GLU A 85 -2.31 3.11 -13.96
N VAL A 86 -1.23 2.41 -13.60
CA VAL A 86 -0.16 2.03 -14.55
C VAL A 86 -0.35 0.67 -15.18
N LEU A 87 -1.39 -0.07 -14.76
CA LEU A 87 -1.77 -1.39 -15.25
C LEU A 87 -0.65 -2.44 -15.17
N HIS A 88 0.23 -2.31 -14.18
CA HIS A 88 1.26 -3.29 -13.87
C HIS A 88 1.60 -3.29 -12.38
N GLU A 89 2.29 -4.34 -11.96
CA GLU A 89 2.76 -4.48 -10.59
C GLU A 89 3.97 -3.57 -10.36
N LEU A 90 3.92 -2.70 -9.35
CA LEU A 90 5.02 -1.76 -9.10
C LEU A 90 6.29 -2.48 -8.67
N SER A 91 7.41 -2.02 -9.23
CA SER A 91 8.76 -2.29 -8.75
C SER A 91 9.02 -1.61 -7.40
N ASP A 92 10.09 -2.01 -6.70
CA ASP A 92 10.44 -1.41 -5.41
C ASP A 92 10.74 0.09 -5.54
N ASP A 93 11.37 0.52 -6.63
CA ASP A 93 11.67 1.95 -6.87
C ASP A 93 10.38 2.77 -7.06
N GLU A 94 9.39 2.21 -7.75
CA GLU A 94 8.10 2.88 -7.91
C GLU A 94 7.30 2.91 -6.60
N VAL A 95 7.45 1.89 -5.75
CA VAL A 95 6.88 1.91 -4.39
C VAL A 95 7.53 3.01 -3.55
N ARG A 96 8.86 3.19 -3.67
CA ARG A 96 9.58 4.29 -3.02
C ARG A 96 9.07 5.64 -3.49
N GLU A 97 8.81 5.80 -4.79
CA GLU A 97 8.21 7.03 -5.33
C GLU A 97 6.81 7.32 -4.76
N VAL A 98 5.97 6.30 -4.62
CA VAL A 98 4.66 6.44 -3.98
C VAL A 98 4.82 6.86 -2.52
N ALA A 99 5.73 6.21 -1.78
CA ALA A 99 6.02 6.57 -0.39
C ALA A 99 6.53 8.02 -0.25
N GLY A 100 7.41 8.48 -1.15
CA GLY A 100 7.87 9.87 -1.19
C GLY A 100 6.72 10.88 -1.35
N LYS A 101 5.74 10.55 -2.21
CA LYS A 101 4.53 11.38 -2.36
C LYS A 101 3.68 11.43 -1.09
N GLU A 102 3.50 10.31 -0.40
CA GLU A 102 2.76 10.30 0.87
C GLU A 102 3.49 11.09 1.97
N VAL A 103 4.82 10.94 2.09
CA VAL A 103 5.63 11.76 3.02
C VAL A 103 5.43 13.25 2.77
N LYS A 104 5.38 13.67 1.50
CA LYS A 104 5.12 15.07 1.12
C LYS A 104 3.72 15.52 1.53
N LYS A 105 2.68 14.73 1.25
CA LYS A 105 1.30 15.05 1.63
C LYS A 105 1.16 15.26 3.13
N HIS A 106 1.83 14.44 3.95
CA HIS A 106 1.87 14.64 5.39
C HIS A 106 2.60 15.95 5.75
N ALA A 107 3.73 16.26 5.11
CA ALA A 107 4.45 17.53 5.34
C ALA A 107 3.59 18.77 5.02
N GLU A 108 2.86 18.75 3.89
CA GLU A 108 1.93 19.82 3.51
C GLU A 108 0.76 19.94 4.51
N SER A 109 0.26 18.80 5.02
CA SER A 109 -0.81 18.77 6.02
C SER A 109 -0.34 19.28 7.39
N ILE A 110 0.88 18.94 7.81
CA ILE A 110 1.52 19.48 9.03
C ILE A 110 1.53 21.01 8.97
N GLU A 111 2.07 21.57 7.89
CA GLU A 111 2.17 23.02 7.71
C GLU A 111 0.78 23.68 7.72
N ALA A 112 -0.19 23.08 7.03
CA ALA A 112 -1.57 23.59 7.00
C ALA A 112 -2.22 23.58 8.39
N PHE A 113 -2.05 22.51 9.18
CA PHE A 113 -2.60 22.42 10.53
C PHE A 113 -1.91 23.37 11.51
N GLU A 114 -0.59 23.56 11.40
CA GLU A 114 0.16 24.52 12.21
C GLU A 114 -0.29 25.96 11.94
N LYS A 115 -0.41 26.35 10.66
CA LYS A 115 -0.94 27.66 10.28
C LYS A 115 -2.37 27.89 10.79
N ALA A 116 -3.15 26.83 10.94
CA ALA A 116 -4.51 26.87 11.49
C ALA A 116 -4.57 26.76 13.03
N GLY A 117 -3.43 26.69 13.72
CA GLY A 117 -3.37 26.55 15.18
C GLY A 117 -3.85 25.19 15.71
N ARG A 118 -3.93 24.17 14.85
CA ARG A 118 -4.43 22.81 15.19
C ARG A 118 -3.27 21.86 15.48
N HIS A 119 -2.49 22.15 16.52
CA HIS A 119 -1.25 21.42 16.84
C HIS A 119 -1.43 19.91 17.03
N GLU A 120 -2.51 19.47 17.67
CA GLU A 120 -2.84 18.04 17.85
C GLU A 120 -2.95 17.29 16.51
N LEU A 121 -3.47 17.94 15.46
CA LEU A 121 -3.55 17.34 14.12
C LEU A 121 -2.18 17.35 13.44
N ALA A 122 -1.39 18.41 13.61
CA ALA A 122 -0.02 18.45 13.10
C ALA A 122 0.85 17.34 13.72
N ASP A 123 0.69 17.07 15.02
CA ASP A 123 1.41 15.99 15.71
C ASP A 123 0.99 14.61 15.22
N LYS A 124 -0.30 14.42 14.93
CA LYS A 124 -0.79 13.19 14.29
C LYS A 124 -0.16 13.00 12.91
N GLU A 125 -0.14 14.03 12.07
CA GLU A 125 0.49 13.98 10.75
C GLU A 125 2.01 13.74 10.83
N ARG A 126 2.70 14.30 11.84
CA ARG A 126 4.12 14.00 12.10
C ARG A 126 4.35 12.52 12.38
N ALA A 127 3.55 11.93 13.26
CA ALA A 127 3.68 10.52 13.61
C ALA A 127 3.35 9.59 12.42
N GLU A 128 2.36 9.95 11.60
CA GLU A 128 2.05 9.21 10.37
C GLU A 128 3.17 9.34 9.33
N ARG A 129 3.72 10.56 9.14
CA ARG A 129 4.88 10.81 8.28
C ARG A 129 6.07 9.97 8.69
N GLU A 130 6.38 9.91 9.97
CA GLU A 130 7.49 9.10 10.50
C GLU A 130 7.29 7.62 10.16
N ALA A 131 6.08 7.09 10.34
CA ALA A 131 5.75 5.69 10.03
C ALA A 131 5.99 5.30 8.57
N VAL A 132 5.83 6.23 7.61
CA VAL A 132 6.01 5.96 6.18
C VAL A 132 7.38 6.41 5.63
N SER A 133 8.12 7.24 6.38
CA SER A 133 9.39 7.82 5.91
C SER A 133 10.45 6.78 5.57
N GLY A 134 10.49 5.64 6.27
CA GLY A 134 11.43 4.55 5.98
C GLY A 134 11.23 3.86 4.62
N TYR A 135 10.08 4.09 3.96
CA TYR A 135 9.78 3.55 2.64
C TYR A 135 10.09 4.54 1.51
N ALA A 136 10.19 5.83 1.83
CA ALA A 136 10.54 6.86 0.87
C ALA A 136 12.05 6.89 0.63
N PRO A 137 12.51 7.32 -0.56
CA PRO A 137 13.91 7.66 -0.73
C PRO A 137 14.18 8.98 0.00
N THR A 138 15.43 9.17 0.45
CA THR A 138 15.86 10.40 1.10
C THR A 138 15.54 11.59 0.21
N GLN A 139 14.74 12.52 0.71
CA GLN A 139 14.38 13.72 -0.03
C GLN A 139 15.57 14.68 -0.07
N LEU A 140 15.79 15.31 -1.22
CA LEU A 140 16.78 16.38 -1.35
C LEU A 140 16.25 17.66 -0.69
N THR A 141 17.16 18.41 -0.08
CA THR A 141 16.90 19.78 0.39
C THR A 141 16.70 20.73 -0.78
N GLU A 142 16.12 21.90 -0.53
CA GLU A 142 15.88 22.88 -1.59
C GLU A 142 17.19 23.29 -2.28
N GLU A 143 18.26 23.48 -1.51
CA GLU A 143 19.59 23.84 -2.01
C GLU A 143 20.19 22.72 -2.87
N GLN A 144 20.00 21.45 -2.48
CA GLN A 144 20.43 20.30 -3.27
C GLN A 144 19.63 20.17 -4.57
N VAL A 145 18.33 20.48 -4.54
CA VAL A 145 17.51 20.52 -5.75
C VAL A 145 17.99 21.62 -6.68
N ASP A 146 18.27 22.82 -6.17
CA ASP A 146 18.76 23.93 -6.99
C ASP A 146 20.11 23.62 -7.63
N ALA A 147 21.05 23.04 -6.86
CA ALA A 147 22.35 22.61 -7.37
C ALA A 147 22.21 21.54 -8.45
N LEU A 148 21.33 20.55 -8.25
CA LEU A 148 21.08 19.51 -9.25
C LEU A 148 20.49 20.07 -10.55
N ILE A 149 19.64 21.10 -10.45
CA ILE A 149 19.12 21.81 -11.61
C ILE A 149 20.27 22.57 -12.29
N ASP A 150 21.10 23.32 -11.55
CA ASP A 150 22.26 24.04 -12.12
C ASP A 150 23.20 23.10 -12.90
N GLU A 151 23.51 21.93 -12.33
CA GLU A 151 24.30 20.90 -13.00
C GLU A 151 23.64 20.42 -14.29
N ALA A 152 22.32 20.19 -14.28
CA ALA A 152 21.59 19.77 -15.47
C ALA A 152 21.59 20.84 -16.56
N PHE A 153 21.51 22.13 -16.22
CA PHE A 153 21.66 23.23 -17.19
C PHE A 153 23.07 23.28 -17.77
N ALA A 154 24.10 23.15 -16.93
CA ALA A 154 25.49 23.16 -17.37
C ALA A 154 25.82 22.00 -18.33
N GLU A 155 25.29 20.81 -18.06
CA GLU A 155 25.51 19.63 -18.90
C GLU A 155 24.76 19.67 -20.22
N THR A 156 23.53 20.16 -20.21
CA THR A 156 22.68 20.19 -21.41
C THR A 156 22.97 21.40 -22.31
N GLY A 157 23.62 22.44 -21.77
CA GLY A 157 23.82 23.71 -22.48
C GLY A 157 22.49 24.43 -22.75
N ALA A 158 21.45 24.12 -21.97
CA ALA A 158 20.10 24.62 -22.17
C ALA A 158 20.05 26.15 -22.07
N SER A 159 19.39 26.78 -23.04
CA SER A 159 19.31 28.25 -23.16
C SER A 159 17.93 28.77 -23.54
N GLY A 160 16.95 27.90 -23.82
CA GLY A 160 15.59 28.35 -24.05
C GLY A 160 14.51 27.28 -23.83
N PRO A 161 13.22 27.63 -24.00
CA PRO A 161 12.08 26.77 -23.66
C PRO A 161 12.09 25.40 -24.36
N GLY A 162 12.73 25.29 -25.53
CA GLY A 162 12.89 24.03 -26.26
C GLY A 162 13.73 22.99 -25.50
N ASP A 163 14.60 23.42 -24.59
CA ASP A 163 15.53 22.56 -23.85
C ASP A 163 14.93 22.00 -22.56
N PHE A 164 13.69 22.39 -22.23
CA PHE A 164 12.99 21.97 -21.01
C PHE A 164 13.01 20.43 -20.83
N GLY A 165 12.75 19.69 -21.90
CA GLY A 165 12.73 18.23 -21.86
C GLY A 165 14.09 17.61 -21.54
N ALA A 166 15.18 18.21 -22.05
CA ALA A 166 16.54 17.75 -21.80
C ALA A 166 16.94 17.98 -20.34
N VAL A 167 16.70 19.18 -19.81
CA VAL A 167 16.97 19.52 -18.40
C VAL A 167 16.15 18.64 -17.46
N MET A 168 14.84 18.48 -17.72
CA MET A 168 13.99 17.61 -16.90
C MET A 168 14.46 16.15 -16.91
N GLY A 169 14.88 15.64 -18.08
CA GLY A 169 15.42 14.29 -18.21
C GLY A 169 16.68 14.10 -17.37
N ALA A 170 17.62 15.06 -17.41
CA ALA A 170 18.85 15.02 -16.64
C ALA A 170 18.59 15.05 -15.11
N VAL A 171 17.72 15.95 -14.65
CA VAL A 171 17.37 16.05 -13.22
C VAL A 171 16.65 14.80 -12.72
N MET A 172 15.58 14.38 -13.42
CA MET A 172 14.77 13.24 -12.99
C MET A 172 15.51 11.92 -13.13
N GLY A 173 16.49 11.80 -14.03
CA GLY A 173 17.36 10.63 -14.12
C GLY A 173 18.23 10.42 -12.89
N ARG A 174 18.59 11.49 -12.18
CA ARG A 174 19.45 11.44 -10.97
C ARG A 174 18.69 11.37 -9.67
N ALA A 175 17.53 12.02 -9.60
CA ALA A 175 16.82 12.24 -8.34
C ALA A 175 15.36 11.81 -8.37
N ARG A 176 15.02 10.82 -9.20
CA ARG A 176 13.67 10.25 -9.26
C ARG A 176 13.17 9.86 -7.87
N GLY A 177 12.00 10.38 -7.48
CA GLY A 177 11.39 10.12 -6.17
C GLY A 177 12.04 10.86 -4.98
N GLN A 178 13.23 11.44 -5.14
CA GLN A 178 13.92 12.25 -4.12
C GLN A 178 13.58 13.74 -4.22
N VAL A 179 12.98 14.16 -5.34
CA VAL A 179 12.57 15.54 -5.61
C VAL A 179 11.11 15.60 -6.01
N ASP A 180 10.47 16.72 -5.71
CA ASP A 180 9.15 17.02 -6.22
C ASP A 180 9.24 17.46 -7.69
N GLY A 181 8.85 16.57 -8.61
CA GLY A 181 8.88 16.84 -10.04
C GLY A 181 8.09 18.08 -10.45
N THR A 182 7.03 18.43 -9.71
CA THR A 182 6.27 19.67 -9.90
C THR A 182 7.08 20.92 -9.54
N THR A 183 7.79 20.88 -8.41
CA THR A 183 8.72 21.95 -8.00
C THR A 183 9.89 22.08 -8.98
N VAL A 184 10.50 20.97 -9.39
CA VAL A 184 11.57 20.97 -10.40
C VAL A 184 11.07 21.57 -11.71
N GLN A 185 9.91 21.13 -12.21
CA GLN A 185 9.31 21.67 -13.43
C GLN A 185 9.10 23.18 -13.33
N ARG A 186 8.60 23.69 -12.21
CA ARG A 186 8.41 25.13 -11.98
C ARG A 186 9.75 25.87 -12.02
N LYS A 187 10.75 25.41 -11.24
CA LYS A 187 12.08 26.03 -11.17
C LYS A 187 12.80 26.01 -12.53
N VAL A 188 12.72 24.91 -13.29
CA VAL A 188 13.31 24.83 -14.63
C VAL A 188 12.62 25.79 -15.60
N LYS A 189 11.29 25.89 -15.58
CA LYS A 189 10.55 26.86 -16.41
C LYS A 189 10.93 28.30 -16.08
N GLU A 190 11.00 28.65 -14.79
CA GLU A 190 11.41 29.99 -14.34
C GLU A 190 12.79 30.39 -14.85
N ARG A 191 13.73 29.44 -14.98
CA ARG A 191 15.09 29.69 -15.49
C ARG A 191 15.19 29.76 -17.02
N LEU A 192 14.28 29.10 -17.74
CA LEU A 192 14.28 29.07 -19.22
C LEU A 192 13.49 30.21 -19.86
N GLY A 193 12.68 30.94 -19.08
CA GLY A 193 11.85 32.05 -19.55
C GLY A 193 10.47 31.61 -20.04
#